data_AF-A0A8T6N3S9-F1
#
_entry.id   AF-A0A8T6N3S9-F1
#
_cell.length_a   1.000
_cell.length_b   1.000
_cell.length_c   1.000
_cell.angle_alpha   90.00
_cell.angle_beta   90.00
_cell.angle_gamma   90.00
#
_symmetry.space_group_name_H-M   'P 1'
#
loop_
_entity.id
_entity.type
_entity.pdbx_description
1 polymer ?
#
loop_
_entity_poly.entity_id
_entity_poly.type
_entity_poly.pdbx_seq_one_letter_code
_entity_poly.pdbx_strand_id
1 'polypeptide(L)'
;MDKTTFALLVCGWSSITMGMIFFVIPEWYAHLEGATTENIAWLRSLGAALVAVNGIGALLAARDPVKEKNLYDVVMIASVLETIALGWSTITWEFSATVEIFITAPLVVAVIVSLSLILLRPSGSVPSQL
;
A
#
# COMPACT_ATOMS: atom_id res chain seq x y z
N MET A 1 -1.33 21.38 7.17
CA MET A 1 -1.08 19.93 7.20
C MET A 1 0.38 19.71 6.90
N ASP A 2 1.11 19.00 7.75
CA ASP A 2 2.52 18.70 7.50
C ASP A 2 2.66 17.66 6.37
N LYS A 3 3.86 17.57 5.80
CA LYS A 3 4.13 16.71 4.64
C LYS A 3 3.99 15.23 4.97
N THR A 4 4.36 14.82 6.19
CA THR A 4 4.28 13.43 6.64
C THR A 4 2.83 12.99 6.78
N THR A 5 1.99 13.80 7.44
CA THR A 5 0.54 13.58 7.52
C THR A 5 -0.09 13.52 6.14
N PHE A 6 0.27 14.42 5.23
CA PHE A 6 -0.24 14.36 3.86
C PHE A 6 0.11 13.05 3.15
N ALA A 7 1.38 12.61 3.24
CA ALA A 7 1.81 11.35 2.63
C ALA A 7 1.07 10.14 3.22
N LEU A 8 0.83 10.13 4.54
CA LEU A 8 0.05 9.09 5.21
C LEU A 8 -1.43 9.10 4.81
N LEU A 9 -2.04 10.27 4.64
CA LEU A 9 -3.42 10.35 4.17
C LEU A 9 -3.55 9.83 2.73
N VAL A 10 -2.61 10.19 1.85
CA VAL A 10 -2.58 9.68 0.48
C VAL A 10 -2.42 8.16 0.49
N CYS A 11 -1.43 7.64 1.23
CA CYS A 11 -1.21 6.20 1.39
C CYS A 11 -2.45 5.48 1.95
N GLY A 12 -3.05 6.04 3.00
CA GLY A 12 -4.20 5.44 3.68
C GLY A 12 -5.42 5.35 2.76
N TRP A 13 -5.83 6.45 2.16
CA TRP A 13 -7.02 6.46 1.30
C TRP A 13 -6.82 5.71 -0.02
N SER A 14 -5.63 5.74 -0.62
CA SER A 14 -5.36 4.94 -1.82
C SER A 14 -5.39 3.45 -1.51
N SER A 15 -4.78 3.04 -0.39
CA SER A 15 -4.74 1.63 0.04
C SER A 15 -6.12 1.11 0.45
N ILE A 16 -6.96 1.93 1.11
CA ILE A 16 -8.35 1.57 1.39
C ILE A 16 -9.12 1.38 0.08
N THR A 17 -9.00 2.32 -0.86
CA THR A 17 -9.75 2.25 -2.12
C THR A 17 -9.36 1.01 -2.92
N MET A 18 -8.06 0.80 -3.15
CA MET A 18 -7.57 -0.35 -3.90
C MET A 18 -7.82 -1.65 -3.16
N GLY A 19 -7.55 -1.67 -1.85
CA GLY A 19 -7.76 -2.84 -1.02
C GLY A 19 -9.23 -3.26 -0.95
N MET A 20 -10.17 -2.31 -0.94
CA MET A 20 -11.60 -2.61 -1.01
C MET A 20 -12.03 -3.16 -2.37
N ILE A 21 -11.44 -2.69 -3.47
CA ILE A 21 -11.66 -3.28 -4.81
C ILE A 21 -11.22 -4.75 -4.80
N PHE A 22 -9.99 -5.01 -4.32
CA PHE A 22 -9.43 -6.35 -4.22
C PHE A 22 -10.21 -7.27 -3.27
N PHE A 23 -10.74 -6.71 -2.19
CA PHE A 23 -11.45 -7.47 -1.17
C PHE A 23 -12.89 -7.82 -1.57
N VAL A 24 -13.65 -6.83 -2.05
CA VAL A 24 -15.10 -6.96 -2.27
C VAL A 24 -15.44 -7.41 -3.69
N ILE A 25 -14.74 -6.86 -4.69
CA ILE A 25 -15.02 -7.10 -6.11
C ILE A 25 -13.77 -7.54 -6.91
N PRO A 26 -12.99 -8.53 -6.43
CA PRO A 26 -11.76 -8.96 -7.08
C PRO A 26 -11.97 -9.49 -8.50
N GLU A 27 -13.11 -10.13 -8.78
CA GLU A 27 -13.39 -10.70 -10.11
C GLU A 27 -13.54 -9.62 -11.18
N TRP A 28 -14.12 -8.46 -10.80
CA TRP A 28 -14.21 -7.31 -11.70
C TRP A 28 -12.81 -6.76 -12.02
N TYR A 29 -11.96 -6.65 -11.01
CA TYR A 29 -10.58 -6.19 -11.20
C TYR A 29 -9.79 -7.15 -12.09
N ALA A 30 -9.83 -8.47 -11.81
CA ALA A 30 -9.18 -9.48 -12.64
C ALA A 30 -9.67 -9.44 -14.10
N HIS A 31 -10.96 -9.18 -14.32
CA HIS A 31 -11.50 -9.02 -15.67
C HIS A 31 -10.94 -7.78 -16.39
N LEU A 32 -10.79 -6.65 -15.69
CA LEU A 32 -10.16 -5.44 -16.26
C LEU A 32 -8.72 -5.69 -16.68
N GLU A 33 -7.97 -6.44 -15.90
CA GLU A 33 -6.58 -6.81 -16.22
C GLU A 33 -6.49 -7.87 -17.34
N GLY A 34 -7.62 -8.46 -17.71
CA GLY A 34 -7.67 -9.64 -18.57
C GLY A 34 -6.92 -10.83 -17.97
N ALA A 35 -6.93 -10.94 -16.64
CA ALA A 35 -6.28 -11.98 -15.85
C ALA A 35 -7.19 -13.20 -15.63
N THR A 36 -6.57 -14.34 -15.33
CA THR A 36 -7.30 -15.55 -14.91
C THR A 36 -7.85 -15.41 -13.49
N THR A 37 -8.88 -16.20 -13.16
CA THR A 37 -9.54 -16.15 -11.83
C THR A 37 -8.92 -17.09 -10.79
N GLU A 38 -7.79 -17.73 -11.11
CA GLU A 38 -7.12 -18.70 -10.21
C GLU A 38 -6.62 -18.03 -8.92
N ASN A 39 -6.28 -16.74 -8.97
CA ASN A 39 -5.68 -16.02 -7.85
C ASN A 39 -6.65 -15.14 -7.06
N ILE A 40 -7.97 -15.30 -7.24
CA ILE A 40 -8.98 -14.45 -6.60
C ILE A 40 -8.90 -14.51 -5.06
N ALA A 41 -8.63 -15.68 -4.48
CA ALA A 41 -8.47 -15.82 -3.03
C ALA A 41 -7.24 -15.05 -2.50
N TRP A 42 -6.14 -15.07 -3.27
CA TRP A 42 -4.94 -14.28 -2.98
C TRP A 42 -5.23 -12.79 -3.10
N LEU A 43 -5.94 -12.37 -4.14
CA LEU A 43 -6.33 -10.97 -4.34
C LEU A 43 -7.17 -10.44 -3.18
N ARG A 44 -8.14 -11.22 -2.67
CA ARG A 44 -8.90 -10.85 -1.47
C ARG A 44 -8.02 -10.67 -0.24
N SER A 45 -7.07 -11.59 -0.05
CA SER A 45 -6.16 -11.55 1.10
C SER A 45 -5.22 -10.34 1.03
N LEU A 46 -4.71 -10.01 -0.17
CA LEU A 46 -3.96 -8.78 -0.43
C LEU A 46 -4.82 -7.53 -0.17
N GLY A 47 -6.08 -7.54 -0.62
CA GLY A 47 -7.01 -6.45 -0.36
C GLY A 47 -7.25 -6.20 1.12
N ALA A 48 -7.47 -7.27 1.90
CA ALA A 48 -7.63 -7.16 3.35
C ALA A 48 -6.37 -6.60 4.04
N ALA A 49 -5.19 -7.05 3.63
CA ALA A 49 -3.92 -6.55 4.15
C ALA A 49 -3.71 -5.06 3.82
N LEU A 50 -3.96 -4.66 2.57
CA LEU A 50 -3.89 -3.27 2.12
C LEU A 50 -4.84 -2.36 2.90
N VAL A 51 -6.08 -2.80 3.13
CA VAL A 51 -7.04 -2.02 3.93
C VAL A 51 -6.55 -1.90 5.37
N ALA A 52 -6.17 -3.00 6.02
CA ALA A 52 -5.87 -3.01 7.44
C ALA A 52 -4.51 -2.36 7.77
N VAL A 53 -3.44 -2.78 7.10
CA VAL A 53 -2.08 -2.37 7.42
C VAL A 53 -1.78 -1.00 6.83
N ASN A 54 -1.84 -0.86 5.51
CA ASN A 54 -1.48 0.40 4.86
C ASN A 54 -2.61 1.43 5.01
N GLY A 55 -3.85 1.02 4.80
CA GLY A 55 -5.03 1.88 4.87
C GLY A 55 -5.27 2.46 6.26
N ILE A 56 -5.81 1.62 7.15
CA ILE A 56 -6.14 2.01 8.53
C ILE A 56 -4.88 2.40 9.30
N GLY A 57 -3.78 1.65 9.17
CA GLY A 57 -2.52 1.98 9.83
C GLY A 57 -2.01 3.37 9.47
N ALA A 58 -2.03 3.77 8.18
CA ALA A 58 -1.59 5.10 7.79
C ALA A 58 -2.53 6.19 8.31
N LEU A 59 -3.85 5.98 8.26
CA LEU A 59 -4.81 6.95 8.78
C LEU A 59 -4.71 7.15 10.29
N LEU A 60 -4.39 6.10 11.04
CA LEU A 60 -4.14 6.19 12.48
C LEU A 60 -2.82 6.92 12.75
N ALA A 61 -1.74 6.56 12.05
CA ALA A 61 -0.45 7.24 12.16
C ALA A 61 -0.53 8.72 11.76
N ALA A 62 -1.38 9.07 10.81
CA ALA A 62 -1.59 10.45 10.36
C ALA A 62 -2.15 11.39 11.44
N ARG A 63 -2.76 10.85 12.52
CA ARG A 63 -3.29 11.68 13.61
C ARG A 63 -2.19 12.37 14.41
N ASP A 64 -1.10 11.65 14.64
CA ASP A 64 0.12 12.16 15.28
C ASP A 64 1.31 11.28 14.85
N PRO A 65 1.97 11.60 13.72
CA PRO A 65 3.02 10.76 13.16
C PRO A 65 4.25 10.61 14.08
N VAL A 66 4.50 11.59 14.96
CA VAL A 66 5.64 11.55 15.88
C VAL A 66 5.34 10.60 17.03
N LYS A 67 4.13 10.70 17.60
CA LYS A 67 3.69 9.80 18.68
C LYS A 67 3.51 8.36 18.17
N GLU A 68 2.93 8.20 16.99
CA GLU A 68 2.62 6.89 16.38
C GLU A 68 3.76 6.37 15.48
N LYS A 69 5.02 6.73 15.78
CA LYS A 69 6.19 6.40 14.95
C LYS A 69 6.36 4.91 14.68
N ASN A 70 6.04 4.05 15.64
CA ASN A 70 6.13 2.60 15.44
C ASN A 70 5.08 2.12 14.41
N LEU A 71 3.87 2.68 14.44
CA LEU A 71 2.83 2.37 13.46
C LEU A 71 3.19 2.93 12.08
N TYR A 72 3.77 4.13 12.04
CA TYR A 72 4.35 4.69 10.82
C TYR A 72 5.37 3.74 10.20
N ASP A 73 6.30 3.21 11.01
CA ASP A 73 7.35 2.32 10.53
C ASP A 73 6.77 1.01 9.98
N VAL A 74 5.71 0.45 10.60
CA VAL A 74 4.99 -0.72 10.07
C VAL A 74 4.38 -0.42 8.70
N VAL A 75 3.67 0.70 8.54
CA VAL A 75 3.06 1.13 7.27
C VAL A 75 4.13 1.32 6.18
N MET A 76 5.23 1.99 6.54
CA MET A 76 6.35 2.23 5.63
C MET A 76 6.98 0.90 5.18
N ILE A 77 7.26 -0.01 6.10
CA ILE A 77 7.86 -1.32 5.79
C ILE A 77 6.90 -2.12 4.91
N ALA A 78 5.61 -2.17 5.23
CA ALA A 78 4.60 -2.86 4.42
C ALA A 78 4.57 -2.31 2.99
N SER A 79 4.46 -0.98 2.84
CA SER A 79 4.46 -0.32 1.52
C SER A 79 5.70 -0.65 0.71
N VAL A 80 6.89 -0.62 1.33
CA VAL A 80 8.16 -0.93 0.67
C VAL A 80 8.24 -2.39 0.24
N LEU A 81 7.85 -3.33 1.11
CA LEU A 81 7.86 -4.76 0.79
C LEU A 81 6.86 -5.10 -0.32
N GLU A 82 5.65 -4.53 -0.27
CA GLU A 82 4.66 -4.68 -1.33
C GLU A 82 5.16 -4.12 -2.67
N THR A 83 5.82 -2.96 -2.65
CA THR A 83 6.43 -2.36 -3.85
C THR A 83 7.54 -3.25 -4.41
N ILE A 84 8.40 -3.81 -3.56
CA ILE A 84 9.46 -4.73 -3.99
C ILE A 84 8.87 -6.01 -4.58
N ALA A 85 7.87 -6.60 -3.91
CA ALA A 85 7.19 -7.79 -4.39
C ALA A 85 6.54 -7.55 -5.76
N LEU A 86 5.73 -6.49 -5.88
CA LEU A 86 5.09 -6.11 -7.14
C LEU A 86 6.12 -5.81 -8.24
N GLY A 87 7.20 -5.10 -7.90
CA GLY A 87 8.28 -4.79 -8.83
C GLY A 87 8.99 -6.05 -9.33
N TRP A 88 9.30 -6.98 -8.43
CA TRP A 88 9.92 -8.25 -8.79
C TRP A 88 9.00 -9.07 -9.71
N SER A 89 7.75 -9.28 -9.31
CA SER A 89 6.75 -10.01 -10.11
C SER A 89 6.45 -9.35 -11.45
N THR A 90 6.65 -8.02 -11.57
CA THR A 90 6.54 -7.30 -12.86
C THR A 90 7.75 -7.57 -13.75
N ILE A 91 8.96 -7.63 -13.19
CA ILE A 91 10.19 -7.93 -13.95
C ILE A 91 10.19 -9.37 -14.46
N THR A 92 9.72 -10.32 -13.65
CA THR A 92 9.63 -11.75 -14.03
C THR A 92 8.33 -12.10 -14.76
N TRP A 93 7.40 -11.16 -14.88
CA TRP A 93 6.07 -11.31 -15.44
C TRP A 93 5.30 -12.52 -14.88
N GLU A 94 5.13 -12.55 -13.56
CA GLU A 94 4.41 -13.61 -12.83
C GLU A 94 2.88 -13.48 -12.90
N PHE A 95 2.37 -12.43 -13.54
CA PHE A 95 0.94 -12.16 -13.65
C PHE A 95 0.29 -12.89 -14.83
N SER A 96 -0.95 -13.33 -14.64
CA SER A 96 -1.80 -13.77 -15.75
C SER A 96 -2.49 -12.62 -16.48
N ALA A 97 -2.29 -11.38 -16.01
CA ALA A 97 -2.81 -10.16 -16.63
C ALA A 97 -2.28 -9.98 -18.05
N THR A 98 -3.18 -9.65 -18.98
CA THR A 98 -2.86 -9.40 -20.38
C THR A 98 -2.77 -7.91 -20.69
N VAL A 99 -3.28 -7.06 -19.80
CA VAL A 99 -3.28 -5.61 -19.95
C VAL A 99 -2.26 -4.98 -19.00
N GLU A 100 -1.05 -4.73 -19.51
CA GLU A 100 0.13 -4.36 -18.70
C GLU A 100 -0.03 -3.09 -17.87
N ILE A 101 -0.84 -2.13 -18.35
CA ILE A 101 -0.99 -0.83 -17.67
C ILE A 101 -1.62 -0.99 -16.28
N PHE A 102 -2.44 -2.02 -16.06
CA PHE A 102 -3.04 -2.28 -14.75
C PHE A 102 -2.05 -2.87 -13.73
N ILE A 103 -0.86 -3.31 -14.17
CA ILE A 103 0.23 -3.72 -13.28
C ILE A 103 1.24 -2.58 -13.11
N THR A 104 1.67 -2.01 -14.23
CA THR A 104 2.75 -1.01 -14.25
C THR A 104 2.34 0.34 -13.65
N ALA A 105 1.09 0.79 -13.85
CA ALA A 105 0.65 2.05 -13.26
C ALA A 105 0.55 1.99 -11.72
N PRO A 106 -0.07 0.95 -11.10
CA PRO A 106 -0.01 0.79 -9.65
C PRO A 106 1.41 0.65 -9.11
N LEU A 107 2.32 -0.03 -9.83
CA LEU A 107 3.72 -0.13 -9.42
C LEU A 107 4.40 1.24 -9.35
N VAL A 108 4.21 2.10 -10.35
CA VAL A 108 4.77 3.47 -10.33
C VAL A 108 4.23 4.26 -9.14
N VAL A 109 2.93 4.16 -8.86
CA VAL A 109 2.31 4.83 -7.70
C VAL A 109 2.89 4.28 -6.40
N ALA A 110 3.04 2.96 -6.27
CA ALA A 110 3.61 2.30 -5.09
C ALA A 110 5.05 2.75 -4.83
N VAL A 111 5.88 2.86 -5.89
CA VAL A 111 7.24 3.41 -5.78
C VAL A 111 7.22 4.84 -5.24
N ILE A 112 6.37 5.71 -5.77
CA ILE A 112 6.27 7.10 -5.32
C ILE A 112 5.84 7.17 -3.85
N VAL A 113 4.83 6.40 -3.45
CA VAL A 113 4.34 6.37 -2.06
C VAL A 113 5.41 5.85 -1.12
N SER A 114 6.06 4.72 -1.45
CA SER A 114 7.12 4.12 -0.63
C SER A 114 8.30 5.06 -0.43
N LEU A 115 8.77 5.72 -1.50
CA LEU A 115 9.84 6.72 -1.39
C LEU A 115 9.40 7.92 -0.56
N SER A 116 8.15 8.37 -0.70
CA SER A 116 7.61 9.47 0.11
C SER A 116 7.60 9.12 1.60
N LEU A 117 7.20 7.90 1.97
CA LEU A 117 7.19 7.44 3.36
C LEU A 117 8.61 7.31 3.93
N ILE A 118 9.59 6.89 3.13
CA ILE A 118 10.99 6.86 3.57
C ILE A 118 11.52 8.28 3.82
N LEU A 119 11.32 9.18 2.86
CA LEU A 119 11.88 10.54 2.90
C LEU A 119 11.21 11.43 3.95
N LEU A 120 9.94 11.17 4.27
CA LEU A 120 9.14 11.97 5.19
C LEU A 120 8.99 11.31 6.57
N ARG A 121 9.82 10.29 6.86
CA ARG A 121 9.79 9.58 8.14
C ARG A 121 9.95 10.56 9.33
N PRO A 122 9.08 10.49 10.35
CA PRO A 122 9.18 11.34 11.53
C PRO A 122 10.51 11.16 12.27
N SER A 123 11.24 12.24 12.48
CA SER A 123 12.54 12.25 13.19
C SER A 123 12.46 12.66 14.66
N GLY A 124 11.29 13.13 15.13
CA GLY A 124 11.08 13.52 16.53
C GLY A 124 11.29 12.36 17.51
N SER A 125 11.81 12.67 18.70
CA SER A 125 11.84 11.74 19.83
C SER A 125 10.50 11.76 20.55
N VAL A 126 9.93 10.59 20.81
CA VAL A 126 8.87 10.45 21.81
C VAL A 126 9.55 10.61 23.17
N PRO A 127 9.13 11.54 24.05
CA PRO A 127 9.66 11.62 25.41
C PRO A 127 9.55 10.25 26.06
N SER A 128 10.67 9.72 26.57
CA SER A 128 10.68 8.42 27.21
C SER A 128 9.71 8.43 28.40
N GLN A 129 8.59 7.72 28.28
CA GLN A 129 7.79 7.35 29.43
C GLN A 129 8.38 6.06 30.00
N LEU A 130 9.55 6.20 30.62
CA LEU A 130 10.16 5.22 31.52
C LEU A 130 10.43 5.92 32.84
#